data_AF-A0A4R9G8S7-F1
#
_entry.id   AF-A0A4R9G8S7-F1
#
_cell.length_a   1.000
_cell.length_b   1.000
_cell.length_c   1.000
_cell.angle_alpha   90.00
_cell.angle_beta   90.00
_cell.angle_gamma   90.00
#
_symmetry.space_group_name_H-M   'P 1'
#
loop_
_entity.id
_entity.type
_entity.pdbx_description
1 polymer ?
#
loop_
_entity_poly.entity_id
_entity_poly.type
_entity_poly.pdbx_seq_one_letter_code
_entity_poly.pdbx_strand_id
1 'polypeptide(L)'
;MEAIETQSPYFTRESGLPLLKEAPILSLKGISLTPICVCPQCGSENKTPWAKSRGRLRDWAAFLEEVRFVVCTNESCMANFTLGYLLEFPKGTITLNKSNLLKAMVSWFEEFSGQPLPLAEDGDTEDLRWDPFFHAVPNWADHIPITLFTNILRYTPPKDLEGILLGRKGISLFGGFPIRCVI
;
A
#
# COMPACT_ATOMS: atom_id res chain seq x y z
N MET A 1 2.21 6.92 -19.96
CA MET A 1 1.07 6.87 -19.01
C MET A 1 0.84 5.46 -18.47
N GLU A 2 0.89 4.41 -19.29
CA GLU A 2 0.73 3.00 -18.83
C GLU A 2 1.61 2.61 -17.64
N ALA A 3 2.85 3.10 -17.57
CA ALA A 3 3.74 2.83 -16.44
C ALA A 3 3.15 3.29 -15.09
N ILE A 4 2.50 4.46 -15.03
CA ILE A 4 1.94 5.01 -13.78
C ILE A 4 0.68 4.23 -13.36
N GLU A 5 -0.11 3.78 -14.34
CA GLU A 5 -1.35 3.01 -14.16
C GLU A 5 -1.15 1.68 -13.43
N THR A 6 0.00 1.03 -13.62
CA THR A 6 0.32 -0.26 -13.00
C THR A 6 1.42 -0.17 -11.95
N GLN A 7 2.00 1.02 -11.73
CA GLN A 7 3.10 1.18 -10.77
C GLN A 7 2.62 0.97 -9.34
N SER A 8 3.21 -0.03 -8.70
CA SER A 8 3.06 -0.33 -7.28
C SER A 8 4.24 0.26 -6.48
N PRO A 9 4.02 0.77 -5.25
CA PRO A 9 5.10 1.19 -4.36
C PRO A 9 5.82 0.01 -3.69
N TYR A 10 5.37 -1.23 -3.94
CA TYR A 10 5.94 -2.45 -3.40
C TYR A 10 6.86 -3.13 -4.41
N PHE A 11 7.81 -3.88 -3.88
CA PHE A 11 8.57 -4.82 -4.69
C PHE A 11 7.62 -5.93 -5.16
N THR A 12 7.39 -6.01 -6.47
CA THR A 12 6.68 -7.13 -7.10
C THR A 12 7.68 -8.23 -7.37
N ARG A 13 7.52 -9.37 -6.71
CA ARG A 13 8.43 -10.51 -6.86
C ARG A 13 8.16 -11.22 -8.18
N GLU A 14 8.96 -10.92 -9.19
CA GLU A 14 9.27 -11.91 -10.23
C GLU A 14 10.35 -12.84 -9.67
N SER A 15 10.03 -14.12 -9.64
CA SER A 15 10.77 -15.24 -9.04
C SER A 15 12.27 -15.24 -9.31
N GLY A 16 13.11 -15.36 -8.27
CA GLY A 16 14.49 -15.86 -8.45
C GLY A 16 15.47 -15.67 -7.28
N LEU A 17 15.48 -14.51 -6.61
CA LEU A 17 16.52 -14.23 -5.62
C LEU A 17 16.10 -14.62 -4.18
N PRO A 18 16.92 -15.40 -3.45
CA PRO A 18 16.67 -15.69 -2.05
C PRO A 18 17.04 -14.47 -1.21
N LEU A 19 16.09 -13.55 -1.02
CA LEU A 19 16.19 -12.55 0.04
C LEU A 19 16.12 -13.23 1.40
N LEU A 20 16.82 -12.67 2.39
CA LEU A 20 16.64 -13.03 3.78
C LEU A 20 15.13 -13.01 4.14
N LYS A 21 14.58 -14.18 4.47
CA LYS A 21 13.14 -14.33 4.74
C LYS A 21 12.82 -13.74 6.11
N GLU A 22 12.42 -12.47 6.12
CA GLU A 22 11.87 -11.81 7.29
C GLU A 22 10.42 -12.24 7.52
N ALA A 23 9.96 -12.11 8.77
CA ALA A 23 8.56 -12.32 9.09
C ALA A 23 7.74 -11.10 8.65
N PRO A 24 6.48 -11.28 8.19
CA PRO A 24 5.64 -10.16 7.82
C PRO A 24 5.36 -9.27 9.05
N ILE A 25 5.31 -7.96 8.80
CA ILE A 25 4.99 -6.96 9.83
C ILE A 25 3.48 -6.71 9.83
N LEU A 26 2.85 -6.76 8.65
CA LEU A 26 1.40 -6.66 8.47
C LEU A 26 0.87 -7.90 7.75
N SER A 27 -0.18 -8.49 8.29
CA SER A 27 -0.91 -9.60 7.67
C SER A 27 -2.41 -9.37 7.82
N LEU A 28 -3.09 -9.07 6.71
CA LEU A 28 -4.52 -8.76 6.68
C LEU A 28 -5.20 -9.55 5.56
N LYS A 29 -6.23 -10.33 5.91
CA LYS A 29 -7.03 -11.09 4.94
C LYS A 29 -6.21 -11.98 3.97
N GLY A 30 -5.11 -12.56 4.46
CA GLY A 30 -4.20 -13.39 3.65
C GLY A 30 -3.22 -12.61 2.77
N ILE A 31 -3.20 -11.27 2.88
CA ILE A 31 -2.21 -10.39 2.27
C ILE A 31 -1.16 -10.07 3.31
N SER A 32 0.12 -10.17 2.93
CA SER A 32 1.25 -9.93 3.82
C SER A 32 2.17 -8.85 3.28
N LEU A 33 2.65 -7.98 4.18
CA LEU A 33 3.73 -7.04 3.91
C LEU A 33 4.96 -7.43 4.72
N THR A 34 6.06 -7.62 4.00
CA THR A 34 7.34 -8.03 4.56
C THR A 34 8.39 -6.98 4.22
N PRO A 35 9.15 -6.47 5.20
CA PRO A 35 10.22 -5.52 4.93
C PRO A 35 11.33 -6.17 4.10
N ILE A 36 11.97 -5.39 3.25
CA ILE A 36 13.18 -5.76 2.50
C ILE A 36 14.26 -4.74 2.82
N CYS A 37 15.42 -5.21 3.28
CA CYS A 37 16.56 -4.37 3.61
C CYS A 37 17.76 -4.63 2.69
N VAL A 38 17.58 -4.37 1.39
CA VAL A 38 18.69 -4.39 0.43
C VAL A 38 19.27 -2.99 0.34
N CYS A 39 20.55 -2.83 0.64
CA CYS A 39 21.21 -1.53 0.53
C CYS A 39 21.27 -1.11 -0.95
N PRO A 40 20.73 0.07 -1.32
CA PRO A 40 20.71 0.50 -2.72
C PRO A 40 22.09 0.85 -3.27
N GLN A 41 23.08 1.09 -2.41
CA GLN A 41 24.43 1.47 -2.83
C GLN A 41 25.34 0.28 -3.11
N CYS A 42 25.33 -0.74 -2.24
CA CYS A 42 26.23 -1.89 -2.35
C CYS A 42 25.53 -3.24 -2.54
N GLY A 43 24.19 -3.26 -2.59
CA GLY A 43 23.39 -4.48 -2.77
C GLY A 43 23.40 -5.45 -1.59
N SER A 44 24.08 -5.11 -0.47
CA SER A 44 24.16 -5.98 0.70
C SER A 44 22.78 -6.14 1.35
N GLU A 45 22.39 -7.38 1.64
CA GLU A 45 21.19 -7.72 2.39
C GLU A 45 21.44 -7.49 3.89
N ASN A 46 20.49 -6.84 4.55
CA ASN A 46 20.53 -6.53 5.97
C ASN A 46 19.33 -7.19 6.66
N LYS A 47 19.42 -7.33 7.99
CA LYS A 47 18.25 -7.67 8.79
C LYS A 47 17.43 -6.42 9.05
N THR A 48 16.12 -6.59 9.15
CA THR A 48 15.25 -5.51 9.63
C THR A 48 15.56 -5.26 11.10
N PRO A 49 15.80 -4.01 11.54
CA PRO A 49 16.03 -3.69 12.96
C PRO A 49 14.70 -3.71 13.74
N TRP A 50 13.99 -4.83 13.71
CA TRP A 50 12.68 -5.02 14.29
C TRP A 50 12.51 -6.46 14.81
N ALA A 51 12.23 -6.60 16.11
CA ALA A 51 12.13 -7.91 16.76
C ALA A 51 10.67 -8.40 16.94
N LYS A 52 9.66 -7.55 16.65
CA LYS A 52 8.25 -7.82 16.99
C LYS A 52 7.44 -8.19 15.74
N SER A 53 7.43 -9.44 15.30
CA SER A 53 6.46 -9.85 14.25
C SER A 53 5.15 -10.32 14.87
N ARG A 54 4.08 -9.55 14.68
CA ARG A 54 2.72 -9.94 15.10
C ARG A 54 1.64 -9.71 14.03
N GLY A 55 2.00 -9.16 12.87
CA GLY A 55 1.14 -9.11 11.69
C GLY A 55 -0.07 -8.18 11.83
N ARG A 56 -0.16 -7.31 12.84
CA ARG A 56 -1.33 -6.44 13.07
C ARG A 56 -1.06 -5.03 12.56
N LEU A 57 -2.14 -4.30 12.27
CA LEU A 57 -2.05 -2.90 11.84
C LEU A 57 -1.33 -1.99 12.84
N ARG A 58 -1.47 -2.25 14.15
CA ARG A 58 -0.73 -1.52 15.19
C ARG A 58 0.78 -1.78 15.12
N ASP A 59 1.18 -3.01 14.83
CA ASP A 59 2.60 -3.36 14.73
C ASP A 59 3.21 -2.71 13.48
N TRP A 60 2.43 -2.60 12.40
CA TRP A 60 2.80 -1.82 11.21
C TRP A 60 3.02 -0.35 11.53
N ALA A 61 2.10 0.29 12.24
CA ALA A 61 2.23 1.70 12.63
C ALA A 61 3.48 1.93 13.50
N ALA A 62 3.66 1.12 14.55
CA ALA A 62 4.82 1.20 15.43
C ALA A 62 6.13 0.94 14.66
N PHE A 63 6.12 0.00 13.71
CA PHE A 63 7.28 -0.26 12.87
C PHE A 63 7.67 0.96 12.03
N LEU A 64 6.72 1.60 11.36
CA LEU A 64 7.01 2.80 10.56
C LEU A 64 7.50 3.98 11.40
N GLU A 65 7.06 4.08 12.66
CA GLU A 65 7.51 5.12 13.59
C GLU A 65 8.93 4.87 14.10
N GLU A 66 9.23 3.64 14.53
CA GLU A 66 10.51 3.23 15.12
C GLU A 66 11.60 3.01 14.05
N VAL A 67 11.24 2.48 12.88
CA VAL A 67 12.19 2.08 11.83
C VAL A 67 12.04 2.98 10.61
N ARG A 68 12.70 4.16 10.68
CA ARG A 68 12.70 5.15 9.59
C ARG A 68 13.78 4.92 8.54
N PHE A 69 14.94 4.46 8.97
CA PHE A 69 16.10 4.17 8.13
C PHE A 69 16.83 2.94 8.65
N VAL A 70 17.54 2.26 7.75
CA VAL A 70 18.46 1.16 8.06
C VAL A 70 19.86 1.62 7.73
N VAL A 71 20.80 1.32 8.63
CA VAL A 71 22.23 1.47 8.38
C VAL A 71 22.71 0.19 7.71
N CYS A 72 23.39 0.30 6.56
CA CYS A 72 23.99 -0.86 5.92
C CYS A 72 25.04 -1.52 6.82
N THR A 73 24.93 -2.83 7.05
CA THR A 73 25.85 -3.63 7.86
C THR A 73 27.16 -3.96 7.15
N ASN A 74 27.28 -3.60 5.87
CA ASN A 74 28.56 -3.66 5.18
C ASN A 74 29.43 -2.48 5.67
N GLU A 75 30.48 -2.81 6.43
CA GLU A 75 31.39 -1.84 7.07
C GLU A 75 32.03 -0.86 6.07
N SER A 76 32.18 -1.25 4.81
CA SER A 76 32.73 -0.38 3.76
C SER A 76 31.70 0.62 3.19
N CYS A 77 30.40 0.34 3.37
CA CYS A 77 29.32 1.16 2.83
C CYS A 77 28.69 2.05 3.90
N MET A 78 28.21 1.46 5.01
CA MET A 78 27.59 2.15 6.15
C MET A 78 26.49 3.18 5.79
N ALA A 79 25.91 3.08 4.59
CA ALA A 79 24.93 4.04 4.11
C ALA A 79 23.58 3.89 4.81
N ASN A 80 22.92 5.01 5.05
CA ASN A 80 21.53 5.06 5.51
C ASN A 80 20.58 4.94 4.31
N PHE A 81 19.57 4.08 4.43
CA PHE A 81 18.55 3.93 3.38
C PHE A 81 17.17 3.64 3.96
N THR A 82 16.12 3.94 3.18
CA THR A 82 14.74 3.61 3.52
C THR A 82 14.41 2.18 3.14
N LEU A 83 13.57 1.52 3.93
CA LEU A 83 13.17 0.15 3.66
C LEU A 83 12.30 0.02 2.41
N GLY A 84 12.53 -1.08 1.71
CA GLY A 84 11.58 -1.61 0.75
C GLY A 84 10.53 -2.49 1.43
N TYR A 85 9.44 -2.77 0.72
CA TYR A 85 8.40 -3.69 1.18
C TYR A 85 7.99 -4.64 0.07
N LEU A 86 7.97 -5.93 0.39
CA LEU A 86 7.35 -6.97 -0.40
C LEU A 86 5.87 -7.04 -0.05
N LEU A 87 5.00 -7.01 -1.06
CA LEU A 87 3.58 -7.29 -0.91
C LEU A 87 3.26 -8.66 -1.49
N GLU A 88 2.78 -9.58 -0.66
CA GLU A 88 2.37 -10.92 -1.05
C GLU A 88 0.86 -11.07 -0.87
N PHE A 89 0.20 -11.63 -1.88
CA PHE A 89 -1.24 -11.88 -1.87
C PHE A 89 -1.55 -13.28 -2.45
N PRO A 90 -2.75 -13.83 -2.20
CA PRO A 90 -3.12 -15.15 -2.70
C PRO A 90 -2.98 -15.29 -4.23
N LYS A 91 -2.52 -16.46 -4.68
CA LYS A 91 -2.42 -16.79 -6.12
C LYS A 91 -3.79 -16.68 -6.79
N GLY A 92 -3.80 -16.23 -8.05
CA GLY A 92 -5.02 -16.07 -8.85
C GLY A 92 -5.74 -14.73 -8.66
N THR A 93 -5.18 -13.79 -7.90
CA THR A 93 -5.74 -12.45 -7.79
C THR A 93 -5.55 -11.67 -9.09
N ILE A 94 -6.66 -11.29 -9.73
CA ILE A 94 -6.66 -10.44 -10.93
C ILE A 94 -6.10 -9.07 -10.55
N THR A 95 -5.14 -8.59 -11.34
CA THR A 95 -4.53 -7.27 -11.17
C THR A 95 -5.28 -6.25 -12.00
N LEU A 96 -5.87 -5.25 -11.36
CA LEU A 96 -6.46 -4.09 -12.03
C LEU A 96 -5.39 -3.00 -12.12
N ASN A 97 -5.41 -2.19 -13.19
CA ASN A 97 -4.71 -0.90 -13.18
C ASN A 97 -5.48 0.11 -12.31
N LYS A 98 -4.86 1.24 -11.97
CA LYS A 98 -5.44 2.25 -11.07
C LYS A 98 -6.78 2.78 -11.57
N SER A 99 -6.93 3.02 -12.87
CA SER A 99 -8.19 3.49 -13.45
C SER A 99 -9.33 2.48 -13.37
N ASN A 100 -9.09 1.21 -13.70
CA ASN A 100 -10.09 0.16 -13.57
C ASN A 100 -10.41 -0.15 -12.11
N LEU A 101 -9.39 -0.05 -11.24
CA LEU A 101 -9.58 -0.18 -9.81
C LEU A 101 -10.49 0.93 -9.27
N LEU A 102 -10.25 2.19 -9.65
CA LEU A 102 -11.10 3.31 -9.24
C LEU A 102 -12.55 3.09 -9.67
N LYS A 103 -12.80 2.70 -10.93
CA LYS A 103 -14.15 2.40 -11.42
C LYS A 103 -14.83 1.30 -10.60
N ALA A 104 -14.10 0.22 -10.31
CA ALA A 104 -14.60 -0.87 -9.48
C ALA A 104 -14.85 -0.45 -8.02
N MET A 105 -14.00 0.41 -7.46
CA MET A 105 -14.20 1.01 -6.14
C MET A 105 -15.47 1.85 -6.12
N VAL A 106 -15.61 2.80 -7.03
CA VAL A 106 -16.77 3.69 -7.09
C VAL A 106 -18.06 2.88 -7.20
N SER A 107 -18.13 1.96 -8.16
CA SER A 107 -19.28 1.08 -8.34
C SER A 107 -19.62 0.31 -7.07
N TRP A 108 -18.63 -0.26 -6.38
CA TRP A 108 -18.88 -1.04 -5.17
C TRP A 108 -19.34 -0.16 -4.00
N PHE A 109 -18.71 1.00 -3.78
CA PHE A 109 -19.07 1.89 -2.68
C PHE A 109 -20.45 2.53 -2.89
N GLU A 110 -20.81 2.89 -4.12
CA GLU A 110 -22.15 3.42 -4.44
C GLU A 110 -23.23 2.35 -4.27
N GLU A 111 -22.98 1.12 -4.73
CA GLU A 111 -23.90 0.00 -4.53
C GLU A 111 -24.07 -0.34 -3.05
N PHE A 112 -22.98 -0.37 -2.28
CA PHE A 112 -23.02 -0.73 -0.86
C PHE A 112 -23.65 0.36 0.01
N SER A 113 -23.37 1.64 -0.27
CA SER A 113 -23.92 2.76 0.50
C SER A 113 -25.33 3.18 0.04
N GLY A 114 -25.72 2.82 -1.20
CA GLY A 114 -26.97 3.25 -1.82
C GLY A 114 -26.99 4.74 -2.19
N GLN A 115 -25.84 5.40 -2.25
CA GLN A 115 -25.70 6.83 -2.57
C GLN A 115 -24.55 7.05 -3.57
N PRO A 116 -24.65 8.05 -4.46
CA PRO A 116 -23.56 8.41 -5.36
C PRO A 116 -22.37 9.00 -4.59
N LEU A 117 -21.14 8.74 -5.09
CA LEU A 117 -19.91 9.25 -4.48
C LEU A 117 -19.53 10.62 -5.05
N PRO A 118 -19.41 11.67 -4.21
CA PRO A 118 -18.93 12.97 -4.65
C PRO A 118 -17.40 12.95 -4.78
N LEU A 119 -16.90 12.51 -5.93
CA LEU A 119 -15.45 12.37 -6.19
C LEU A 119 -14.74 13.69 -6.53
N ALA A 120 -15.48 14.77 -6.75
CA ALA A 120 -14.96 16.10 -7.04
C ALA A 120 -15.82 17.17 -6.35
N GLU A 121 -15.19 18.11 -5.66
CA GLU A 121 -15.79 19.42 -5.38
C GLU A 121 -15.34 20.43 -6.46
N ASP A 122 -16.17 21.43 -6.75
CA ASP A 122 -15.84 22.53 -7.67
C ASP A 122 -14.52 23.20 -7.24
N GLY A 123 -13.44 22.97 -7.99
CA GLY A 123 -12.11 23.56 -7.75
C GLY A 123 -10.98 22.58 -7.41
N ASP A 124 -11.26 21.28 -7.26
CA ASP A 124 -10.23 20.26 -7.02
C ASP A 124 -9.36 20.04 -8.27
N THR A 125 -8.07 20.37 -8.18
CA THR A 125 -7.16 20.37 -9.35
C THR A 125 -5.93 19.48 -9.23
N GLU A 126 -5.70 18.81 -8.09
CA GLU A 126 -4.44 18.07 -7.91
C GLU A 126 -4.63 16.54 -7.80
N ASP A 127 -5.27 15.99 -6.76
CA ASP A 127 -5.34 14.52 -6.55
C ASP A 127 -6.66 14.01 -5.96
N LEU A 128 -7.04 12.76 -6.30
CA LEU A 128 -8.17 12.05 -5.69
C LEU A 128 -7.91 11.76 -4.20
N ARG A 129 -8.96 11.77 -3.38
CA ARG A 129 -8.88 11.50 -1.93
C ARG A 129 -9.73 10.31 -1.50
N TRP A 130 -9.37 9.73 -0.37
CA TRP A 130 -10.14 8.66 0.28
C TRP A 130 -11.37 9.14 1.04
N ASP A 131 -11.44 10.43 1.40
CA ASP A 131 -12.48 10.97 2.25
C ASP A 131 -13.91 10.62 1.79
N PRO A 132 -14.29 10.76 0.50
CA PRO A 132 -15.64 10.40 0.05
C PRO A 132 -16.00 8.93 0.32
N PHE A 133 -15.03 8.02 0.14
CA PHE A 133 -15.20 6.59 0.38
C PHE A 133 -15.40 6.30 1.88
N PHE A 134 -14.64 6.95 2.77
CA PHE A 134 -14.81 6.78 4.22
C PHE A 134 -16.15 7.31 4.73
N HIS A 135 -16.64 8.42 4.16
CA HIS A 135 -17.96 8.94 4.51
C HIS A 135 -19.07 7.99 4.04
N ALA A 136 -18.92 7.39 2.85
CA ALA A 136 -19.90 6.44 2.33
C ALA A 136 -19.93 5.12 3.10
N VAL A 137 -18.76 4.54 3.41
CA VAL A 137 -18.65 3.26 4.12
C VAL A 137 -17.46 3.27 5.11
N PRO A 138 -17.66 3.71 6.37
CA PRO A 138 -16.57 3.85 7.35
C PRO A 138 -15.79 2.55 7.65
N ASN A 139 -16.46 1.39 7.63
CA ASN A 139 -15.85 0.08 7.86
C ASN A 139 -15.68 -0.72 6.55
N TRP A 140 -15.45 -0.03 5.42
CA TRP A 140 -15.35 -0.65 4.09
C TRP A 140 -14.42 -1.86 4.08
N ALA A 141 -13.31 -1.79 4.82
CA ALA A 141 -12.27 -2.79 4.86
C ALA A 141 -12.80 -4.16 5.31
N ASP A 142 -13.86 -4.22 6.12
CA ASP A 142 -14.47 -5.47 6.57
C ASP A 142 -15.37 -6.10 5.51
N HIS A 143 -16.04 -5.28 4.69
CA HIS A 143 -17.09 -5.69 3.78
C HIS A 143 -16.65 -5.87 2.32
N ILE A 144 -15.57 -5.20 1.92
CA ILE A 144 -15.15 -5.17 0.52
C ILE A 144 -14.67 -6.55 0.03
N PRO A 145 -14.96 -6.93 -1.23
CA PRO A 145 -14.45 -8.16 -1.81
C PRO A 145 -12.92 -8.24 -1.75
N ILE A 146 -12.38 -9.43 -1.47
CA ILE A 146 -10.94 -9.62 -1.29
C ILE A 146 -10.12 -9.23 -2.53
N THR A 147 -10.67 -9.43 -3.72
CA THR A 147 -10.04 -9.03 -4.99
C THR A 147 -9.84 -7.51 -5.07
N LEU A 148 -10.86 -6.74 -4.67
CA LEU A 148 -10.82 -5.29 -4.67
C LEU A 148 -9.93 -4.76 -3.54
N PHE A 149 -10.05 -5.34 -2.34
CA PHE A 149 -9.16 -5.07 -1.20
C PHE A 149 -7.68 -5.25 -1.57
N THR A 150 -7.34 -6.35 -2.24
CA THR A 150 -5.96 -6.63 -2.65
C THR A 150 -5.42 -5.59 -3.62
N ASN A 151 -6.22 -5.19 -4.61
CA ASN A 151 -5.81 -4.16 -5.57
C ASN A 151 -5.70 -2.77 -4.92
N ILE A 152 -6.55 -2.45 -3.95
CA ILE A 152 -6.40 -1.25 -3.12
C ILE A 152 -5.06 -1.26 -2.39
N LEU A 153 -4.74 -2.33 -1.67
CA LEU A 153 -3.47 -2.42 -0.95
C LEU A 153 -2.26 -2.34 -1.89
N ARG A 154 -2.33 -2.95 -3.08
CA ARG A 154 -1.26 -2.91 -4.09
C ARG A 154 -0.82 -1.51 -4.48
N TYR A 155 -1.74 -0.55 -4.55
CA TYR A 155 -1.42 0.82 -4.97
C TYR A 155 -1.39 1.81 -3.82
N THR A 156 -1.71 1.37 -2.60
CA THR A 156 -1.59 2.20 -1.40
C THR A 156 -0.13 2.24 -0.96
N PRO A 157 0.50 3.42 -0.84
CA PRO A 157 1.84 3.51 -0.29
C PRO A 157 1.93 2.96 1.14
N PRO A 158 3.05 2.32 1.52
CA PRO A 158 3.26 1.79 2.88
C PRO A 158 2.86 2.77 3.99
N LYS A 159 3.30 4.03 3.88
CA LYS A 159 3.04 5.11 4.85
C LYS A 159 1.55 5.45 5.03
N ASP A 160 0.72 5.19 4.02
CA ASP A 160 -0.68 5.59 3.98
C ASP A 160 -1.63 4.45 4.41
N LEU A 161 -1.13 3.20 4.47
CA LEU A 161 -1.91 2.01 4.80
C LEU A 161 -2.67 2.12 6.12
N GLU A 162 -1.99 2.57 7.18
CA GLU A 162 -2.61 2.69 8.50
C GLU A 162 -3.76 3.69 8.46
N GLY A 163 -3.52 4.84 7.84
CA GLY A 163 -4.53 5.87 7.72
C GLY A 163 -5.72 5.41 6.89
N ILE A 164 -5.49 4.68 5.79
CA ILE A 164 -6.56 4.18 4.93
C ILE A 164 -7.41 3.10 5.61
N LEU A 165 -6.76 2.20 6.34
CA LEU A 165 -7.44 1.12 7.05
C LEU A 165 -8.17 1.61 8.31
N LEU A 166 -7.78 2.77 8.86
CA LEU A 166 -8.44 3.40 10.01
C LEU A 166 -9.40 4.54 9.62
N GLY A 167 -9.55 4.86 8.33
CA GLY A 167 -10.42 5.94 7.87
C GLY A 167 -9.95 7.36 8.25
N ARG A 168 -8.64 7.60 8.29
CA ARG A 168 -8.08 8.94 8.56
C ARG A 168 -8.31 9.88 7.37
N LYS A 169 -8.72 11.12 7.65
CA LYS A 169 -9.03 12.14 6.65
C LYS A 169 -7.80 12.65 5.89
N GLY A 170 -8.01 13.13 4.67
CA GLY A 170 -7.02 13.84 3.87
C GLY A 170 -5.97 12.97 3.19
N ILE A 171 -6.21 11.66 3.04
CA ILE A 171 -5.26 10.75 2.41
C ILE A 171 -5.51 10.67 0.90
N SER A 172 -4.46 10.91 0.12
CA SER A 172 -4.50 10.77 -1.33
C SER A 172 -4.75 9.32 -1.75
N LEU A 173 -5.63 9.15 -2.73
CA LEU A 173 -5.89 7.86 -3.35
C LEU A 173 -4.67 7.45 -4.20
N PHE A 174 -4.26 6.18 -4.06
CA PHE A 174 -3.11 5.59 -4.75
C PHE A 174 -1.80 6.40 -4.66
N GLY A 175 -1.60 7.13 -3.55
CA GLY A 175 -0.41 7.95 -3.33
C GLY A 175 -0.33 9.23 -4.14
N GLY A 176 -1.48 9.79 -4.57
CA GLY A 176 -1.54 10.99 -5.40
C GLY A 176 -1.71 10.66 -6.88
N PHE A 177 -2.61 9.73 -7.20
CA PHE A 177 -2.94 9.43 -8.59
C PHE A 177 -3.81 10.56 -9.16
N PRO A 178 -3.37 11.22 -10.25
CA PRO A 178 -3.98 12.45 -10.70
C PRO A 178 -5.37 12.20 -11.27
N ILE A 179 -6.30 13.11 -10.97
CA ILE A 179 -7.70 13.07 -11.44
C ILE A 179 -7.77 13.03 -12.97
N ARG A 180 -6.81 13.64 -13.66
CA ARG A 180 -6.73 13.68 -15.14
C ARG A 180 -6.54 12.31 -15.80
N CYS A 181 -6.16 11.28 -15.06
CA CYS A 181 -6.08 9.92 -15.59
C CYS A 181 -7.44 9.19 -15.61
N VAL A 182 -8.50 9.83 -15.10
CA VAL A 182 -9.86 9.28 -15.00
C VAL A 182 -10.77 9.76 -16.14
N ILE A 183 -10.38 10.84 -16.85
CA ILE A 183 -11.13 11.47 -17.95
C ILE A 183 -10.58 11.00 -19.30
#